data_AF-A0A165SPT5-F1
#
_entry.id   AF-A0A165SPT5-F1
#
_cell.length_a   1.000
_cell.length_b   1.000
_cell.length_c   1.000
_cell.angle_alpha   90.00
_cell.angle_beta   90.00
_cell.angle_gamma   90.00
#
_symmetry.space_group_name_H-M   'P 1'
#
loop_
_entity.id
_entity.type
_entity.pdbx_description
1 polymer ?
#
loop_
_entity_poly.entity_id
_entity_poly.type
_entity_poly.pdbx_seq_one_letter_code
_entity_poly.pdbx_strand_id
1 'polypeptide(L)'
;MIRETRLKQIWLALLLTSLTACGGSSSDNVSPGQIVVVPDGDGGGDGGGDGGGDGGGDGGGDGDVVMSVIPASLESVITPSGETANDGREIYDIDVTALPGGRLNPEGLLLGNDVVFRISGGALSVGNG
;
A
#
# COMPACT_ATOMS: atom_id res chain seq x y z
N MET A 1 36.47 -43.94 1.86
CA MET A 1 35.69 -43.01 2.70
C MET A 1 34.89 -42.04 1.82
N ILE A 2 33.97 -42.55 0.98
CA ILE A 2 33.23 -41.77 -0.05
C ILE A 2 31.69 -41.91 0.12
N ARG A 3 31.23 -42.62 1.17
CA ARG A 3 29.80 -42.91 1.37
C ARG A 3 29.05 -41.85 2.17
N GLU A 4 29.73 -40.94 2.87
CA GLU A 4 29.09 -40.00 3.80
C GLU A 4 28.62 -38.69 3.16
N THR A 5 29.11 -38.35 1.96
CA THR A 5 28.77 -37.08 1.28
C THR A 5 27.44 -37.14 0.53
N ARG A 6 27.02 -38.33 0.06
CA ARG A 6 25.77 -38.50 -0.70
C ARG A 6 24.52 -38.48 0.16
N LEU A 7 24.62 -38.87 1.44
CA LEU A 7 23.47 -38.91 2.35
C LEU A 7 23.07 -37.50 2.82
N LYS A 8 24.04 -36.59 2.98
CA LYS A 8 23.77 -35.18 3.35
C LYS A 8 23.18 -34.35 2.22
N GLN A 9 23.48 -34.67 0.94
CA GLN A 9 22.85 -34.00 -0.21
C GLN A 9 21.37 -34.36 -0.36
N ILE A 10 20.96 -35.58 0.01
CA ILE A 10 19.56 -36.03 -0.10
C ILE A 10 18.67 -35.31 0.93
N TRP A 11 19.20 -34.96 2.10
CA TRP A 11 18.46 -34.21 3.13
C TRP A 11 18.17 -32.75 2.75
N LEU A 12 19.00 -32.13 1.91
CA LEU A 12 18.81 -30.72 1.52
C LEU A 12 17.72 -30.53 0.46
N ALA A 13 17.44 -31.56 -0.36
CA ALA A 13 16.43 -31.47 -1.42
C ALA A 13 14.98 -31.59 -0.90
N LEU A 14 14.78 -32.16 0.29
CA LEU A 14 13.43 -32.39 0.84
C LEU A 14 12.80 -31.11 1.45
N LEU A 15 13.61 -30.08 1.76
CA LEU A 15 13.14 -28.88 2.44
C LEU A 15 12.52 -27.82 1.52
N LEU A 16 12.59 -27.98 0.18
CA LEU A 16 12.20 -26.96 -0.79
C LEU A 16 10.79 -27.13 -1.42
N THR A 17 9.95 -28.04 -0.90
CA THR A 17 8.64 -28.34 -1.53
C THR A 17 7.41 -28.04 -0.68
N SER A 18 7.55 -27.35 0.47
CA SER A 18 6.45 -27.23 1.46
C SER A 18 5.75 -25.87 1.57
N LEU A 19 5.77 -24.98 0.57
CA LEU A 19 5.02 -23.70 0.64
C LEU A 19 4.13 -23.40 -0.58
N THR A 20 3.39 -24.40 -1.05
CA THR A 20 2.22 -24.18 -1.92
C THR A 20 0.96 -24.50 -1.12
N ALA A 21 0.35 -23.48 -0.50
CA ALA A 21 -1.09 -23.35 -0.22
C ALA A 21 -1.35 -22.36 0.93
N CYS A 22 -1.59 -21.09 0.58
CA CYS A 22 -2.56 -20.26 1.29
C CYS A 22 -3.42 -19.68 0.15
N GLY A 23 -4.59 -20.25 -0.13
CA GLY A 23 -5.71 -20.26 0.79
C GLY A 23 -6.50 -18.97 0.60
N GLY A 24 -6.88 -18.68 -0.64
CA GLY A 24 -7.77 -17.56 -0.96
C GLY A 24 -9.12 -17.78 -0.28
N SER A 25 -9.47 -16.87 0.62
CA SER A 25 -10.84 -16.70 1.10
C SER A 25 -11.20 -15.24 0.91
N SER A 26 -12.10 -15.01 -0.03
CA SER A 26 -12.82 -13.76 -0.21
C SER A 26 -13.49 -13.36 1.10
N SER A 27 -13.39 -12.09 1.47
CA SER A 27 -14.33 -11.46 2.39
C SER A 27 -14.49 -10.01 1.98
N ASP A 28 -15.71 -9.69 1.62
CA ASP A 28 -16.21 -8.39 1.19
C ASP A 28 -16.01 -7.34 2.28
N ASN A 29 -15.07 -6.42 2.07
CA ASN A 29 -15.02 -5.16 2.81
C ASN A 29 -15.50 -4.05 1.89
N VAL A 30 -16.79 -3.76 1.95
CA VAL A 30 -17.39 -2.57 1.33
C VAL A 30 -16.86 -1.36 2.09
N SER A 31 -15.95 -0.59 1.48
CA SER A 31 -15.46 0.66 2.06
C SER A 31 -16.55 1.74 1.95
N PRO A 32 -16.89 2.47 3.03
CA PRO A 32 -17.89 3.51 2.97
C PRO A 32 -17.34 4.75 2.23
N GLY A 33 -17.97 5.06 1.10
CA GLY A 33 -18.15 6.42 0.57
C GLY A 33 -16.88 7.25 0.37
N GLN A 34 -16.30 7.15 -0.83
CA GLN A 34 -15.40 8.18 -1.36
C GLN A 34 -16.18 9.51 -1.49
N ILE A 35 -15.83 10.52 -0.69
CA ILE A 35 -16.18 11.91 -0.99
C ILE A 35 -15.32 12.31 -2.19
N VAL A 36 -15.91 12.21 -3.38
CA VAL A 36 -15.34 12.75 -4.61
C VAL A 36 -15.59 14.26 -4.58
N VAL A 37 -14.54 15.05 -4.34
CA VAL A 37 -14.59 16.48 -4.67
C VAL A 37 -14.34 16.57 -6.17
N VAL A 38 -15.43 16.64 -6.94
CA VAL A 38 -15.40 16.91 -8.38
C VAL A 38 -15.05 18.39 -8.56
N PRO A 39 -14.01 18.77 -9.30
CA PRO A 39 -13.84 20.16 -9.71
C PRO A 39 -14.98 20.52 -10.67
N ASP A 40 -15.65 21.66 -10.44
CA ASP A 40 -16.76 22.17 -11.26
C ASP A 40 -16.36 22.24 -12.74
N GLY A 41 -16.74 21.21 -13.50
CA GLY A 41 -16.62 21.14 -14.94
C GLY A 41 -18.01 21.18 -15.55
N ASP A 42 -18.35 22.33 -16.15
CA ASP A 42 -19.60 22.59 -16.86
C ASP A 42 -19.98 21.43 -17.79
N GLY A 43 -21.11 20.80 -17.48
CA GLY A 43 -21.72 19.75 -18.30
C GLY A 43 -22.41 20.33 -19.53
N GLY A 44 -21.72 20.29 -20.67
CA GLY A 44 -22.32 20.43 -22.00
C GLY A 44 -22.33 19.08 -22.70
N GLY A 45 -23.45 18.34 -22.59
CA GLY A 45 -23.60 17.01 -23.18
C GLY A 45 -24.65 16.99 -24.29
N ASP A 46 -24.23 17.27 -25.52
CA ASP A 46 -24.98 16.94 -26.73
C ASP A 46 -24.11 16.05 -27.63
N GLY A 47 -24.48 14.78 -27.79
CA GLY A 47 -23.80 13.91 -28.75
C GLY A 47 -24.08 12.43 -28.52
N GLY A 48 -25.12 11.92 -29.17
CA GLY A 48 -25.39 10.49 -29.27
C GLY A 48 -24.30 9.73 -30.02
N GLY A 49 -24.16 8.45 -29.69
CA GLY A 49 -23.24 7.54 -30.36
C GLY A 49 -23.57 6.11 -29.96
N ASP A 50 -24.28 5.41 -30.86
CA ASP A 50 -24.51 3.98 -30.80
C ASP A 50 -23.21 3.26 -31.17
N GLY A 51 -22.29 3.17 -30.21
CA GLY A 51 -20.97 2.57 -30.40
C GLY A 51 -20.79 1.36 -29.51
N GLY A 52 -21.01 0.15 -30.05
CA GLY A 52 -20.48 -1.07 -29.46
C GLY A 52 -18.96 -0.97 -29.38
N GLY A 53 -18.41 -1.07 -28.18
CA GLY A 53 -16.99 -1.02 -27.93
C GLY A 53 -16.64 -1.93 -26.78
N ASP A 54 -15.99 -3.04 -27.10
CA ASP A 54 -15.37 -3.95 -26.15
C ASP A 54 -14.15 -3.23 -25.55
N GLY A 55 -14.41 -2.26 -24.67
CA GLY A 55 -13.40 -1.39 -24.07
C GLY A 55 -12.62 -2.12 -22.99
N GLY A 56 -11.77 -3.06 -23.38
CA GLY A 56 -10.67 -3.56 -22.56
C GLY A 56 -9.66 -2.44 -22.36
N GLY A 57 -9.92 -1.57 -21.40
CA GLY A 57 -9.00 -0.55 -20.96
C GLY A 57 -8.01 -1.15 -19.97
N ASP A 58 -6.89 -1.66 -20.47
CA ASP A 58 -5.71 -1.91 -19.64
C ASP A 58 -5.13 -0.54 -19.27
N GLY A 59 -5.71 0.08 -18.25
CA GLY A 59 -5.26 1.34 -17.66
C GLY A 59 -3.95 1.16 -16.91
N GLY A 60 -2.90 0.68 -17.59
CA GLY A 60 -1.52 0.70 -17.14
C GLY A 60 -0.99 2.12 -17.27
N GLY A 61 -1.47 3.02 -16.41
CA GLY A 61 -0.77 4.26 -16.17
C GLY A 61 0.48 3.92 -15.37
N ASP A 62 1.65 4.05 -15.99
CA ASP A 62 2.92 4.15 -15.29
C ASP A 62 2.90 5.45 -14.49
N GLY A 63 2.10 5.49 -13.41
CA GLY A 63 2.00 6.64 -12.55
C GLY A 63 3.38 6.89 -11.97
N ASP A 64 3.98 8.03 -12.31
CA ASP A 64 5.30 8.40 -11.81
C ASP A 64 5.36 8.17 -10.30
N VAL A 65 6.40 7.45 -9.86
CA VAL A 65 6.57 7.15 -8.44
C VAL A 65 7.22 8.37 -7.78
N VAL A 66 6.45 9.04 -6.93
CA VAL A 66 6.86 10.11 -6.04
C VAL A 66 7.32 9.50 -4.73
N MET A 67 8.57 9.74 -4.36
CA MET A 67 9.16 9.24 -3.11
C MET A 67 8.64 10.00 -1.90
N SER A 68 8.39 9.28 -0.82
CA SER A 68 8.09 9.88 0.48
C SER A 68 9.35 10.42 1.15
N VAL A 69 9.19 11.51 1.90
CA VAL A 69 10.25 12.10 2.73
C VAL A 69 9.72 12.22 4.15
N ILE A 70 10.27 11.40 5.04
CA ILE A 70 9.92 11.40 6.47
C ILE A 70 11.00 12.21 7.20
N PRO A 71 10.66 13.34 7.86
CA PRO A 71 11.63 14.10 8.62
C PRO A 71 12.07 13.32 9.86
N ALA A 72 13.31 13.54 10.31
CA ALA A 72 13.88 12.84 11.46
C ALA A 72 13.05 12.93 12.75
N SER A 73 12.29 14.03 12.92
CA SER A 73 11.38 14.22 14.04
C SER A 73 10.19 13.25 14.07
N LEU A 74 9.89 12.60 12.95
CA LEU A 74 8.77 11.67 12.78
C LEU A 74 9.22 10.22 12.57
N GLU A 75 10.52 9.91 12.52
CA GLU A 75 11.03 8.54 12.30
C GLU A 75 10.61 7.54 13.39
N SER A 76 10.38 8.01 14.62
CA SER A 76 9.88 7.16 15.70
C SER A 76 8.36 6.97 15.69
N VAL A 77 7.65 7.75 14.86
CA VAL A 77 6.19 7.76 14.75
C VAL A 77 5.73 7.08 13.47
N ILE A 78 6.47 7.28 12.38
CA ILE A 78 6.22 6.72 11.05
C ILE A 78 7.27 5.66 10.80
N THR A 79 6.87 4.40 10.95
CA THR A 79 7.80 3.25 10.95
C THR A 79 7.34 2.17 9.98
N PRO A 80 8.26 1.40 9.38
CA PRO A 80 7.87 0.26 8.55
C PRO A 80 7.15 -0.77 9.40
N SER A 81 6.00 -1.25 8.92
CA SER A 81 5.21 -2.26 9.64
C SER A 81 5.78 -3.68 9.50
N GLY A 82 6.64 -3.90 8.49
CA GLY A 82 7.10 -5.23 8.08
C GLY A 82 6.09 -5.98 7.21
N GLU A 83 4.98 -5.33 6.82
CA GLU A 83 3.95 -5.87 5.92
C GLU A 83 4.04 -5.25 4.52
N THR A 84 3.44 -5.94 3.55
CA THR A 84 3.36 -5.47 2.16
C THR A 84 1.89 -5.41 1.74
N ALA A 85 1.51 -4.32 1.08
CA ALA A 85 0.17 -4.15 0.53
C ALA A 85 -0.07 -5.08 -0.67
N ASN A 86 -1.33 -5.22 -1.08
CA ASN A 86 -1.71 -6.09 -2.21
C ASN A 86 -1.08 -5.66 -3.55
N ASP A 87 -0.68 -4.39 -3.66
CA ASP A 87 -0.01 -3.81 -4.82
C ASP A 87 1.53 -3.92 -4.74
N GLY A 88 2.07 -4.60 -3.72
CA GLY A 88 3.50 -4.85 -3.56
C GLY A 88 4.27 -3.73 -2.85
N ARG A 89 3.63 -2.61 -2.48
CA ARG A 89 4.28 -1.51 -1.76
C ARG A 89 4.42 -1.83 -0.27
N GLU A 90 5.49 -1.35 0.35
CA GLU A 90 5.69 -1.46 1.80
C GLU A 90 4.65 -0.63 2.55
N ILE A 91 4.22 -1.14 3.71
CA ILE A 91 3.31 -0.43 4.60
C ILE A 91 4.12 0.26 5.71
N TYR A 92 3.89 1.55 5.90
CA TYR A 92 4.39 2.32 7.04
C TYR A 92 3.24 2.63 7.99
N ASP A 93 3.44 2.35 9.27
CA ASP A 93 2.51 2.69 10.34
C ASP A 93 2.81 4.09 10.88
N ILE A 94 1.77 4.92 10.91
CA ILE A 94 1.73 6.18 11.65
C ILE A 94 1.08 5.89 13.01
N ASP A 95 1.89 5.83 14.07
CA ASP A 95 1.41 5.64 15.44
C ASP A 95 0.92 6.96 16.03
N VAL A 96 -0.40 7.16 16.04
CA VAL A 96 -1.02 8.37 16.58
C VAL A 96 -0.80 8.50 18.09
N THR A 97 -0.57 7.41 18.82
CA THR A 97 -0.32 7.48 20.27
C THR A 97 1.04 8.09 20.60
N ALA A 98 1.98 8.02 19.64
CA ALA A 98 3.29 8.64 19.75
C ALA A 98 3.30 10.12 19.32
N LEU A 99 2.21 10.64 18.74
CA LEU A 99 2.09 12.03 18.33
C LEU A 99 1.72 12.95 19.51
N PRO A 100 2.46 14.06 19.74
CA PRO A 100 2.09 15.06 20.72
C PRO A 100 0.67 15.60 20.47
N GLY A 101 -0.24 15.35 21.41
CA GLY A 101 -1.65 15.76 21.29
C GLY A 101 -2.40 15.10 20.13
N GLY A 102 -1.92 13.97 19.60
CA GLY A 102 -2.50 13.29 18.43
C GLY A 102 -2.39 14.09 17.13
N ARG A 103 -1.50 15.09 17.08
CA ARG A 103 -1.32 15.97 15.93
C ARG A 103 0.01 15.73 15.23
N LEU A 104 -0.08 15.44 13.94
CA LEU A 104 1.07 15.39 13.05
C LEU A 104 1.35 16.79 12.51
N ASN A 105 2.58 17.28 12.73
CA ASN A 105 3.10 18.46 12.07
C ASN A 105 3.56 18.06 10.66
N PRO A 106 2.96 18.59 9.58
CA PRO A 106 3.34 18.25 8.21
C PRO A 106 4.62 18.95 7.72
N GLU A 107 5.22 19.84 8.51
CA GLU A 107 6.42 20.57 8.10
C GLU A 107 7.57 19.60 7.73
N GLY A 108 7.98 19.64 6.47
CA GLY A 108 9.04 18.76 5.94
C GLY A 108 8.63 17.32 5.66
N LEU A 109 7.37 16.94 5.92
CA LEU A 109 6.82 15.63 5.56
C LEU A 109 6.27 15.66 4.13
N LEU A 110 6.76 14.76 3.28
CA LEU A 110 6.18 14.48 1.97
C LEU A 110 5.65 13.05 1.96
N LEU A 111 4.36 12.89 1.69
CA LEU A 111 3.73 11.58 1.52
C LEU A 111 3.58 11.32 0.03
N GLY A 112 4.44 10.43 -0.50
CA GLY A 112 4.45 10.00 -1.88
C GLY A 112 3.47 8.86 -2.17
N ASN A 113 3.60 8.25 -3.34
CA ASN A 113 2.87 7.05 -3.75
C ASN A 113 3.78 5.80 -3.81
N ASP A 114 5.01 5.90 -3.32
CA ASP A 114 5.99 4.82 -3.21
C ASP A 114 5.65 3.78 -2.13
N VAL A 115 4.96 4.21 -1.08
CA VAL A 115 4.56 3.36 0.05
C VAL A 115 3.08 3.54 0.40
N VAL A 116 2.56 2.66 1.26
CA VAL A 116 1.22 2.77 1.83
C VAL A 116 1.34 3.22 3.28
N PHE A 117 0.67 4.32 3.63
CA PHE A 117 0.61 4.79 5.02
C PHE A 117 -0.65 4.26 5.70
N ARG A 118 -0.47 3.53 6.80
CA ARG A 118 -1.54 3.04 7.66
C ARG A 118 -1.56 3.85 8.95
N ILE A 119 -2.76 4.29 9.34
CA ILE A 119 -2.95 5.03 10.59
C ILE A 119 -3.30 4.03 11.68
N SER A 120 -2.58 4.08 12.80
CA SER A 120 -2.83 3.25 13.97
C SER A 120 -2.92 4.13 15.23
N GLY A 121 -3.47 3.59 16.31
CA GLY A 121 -3.49 4.29 17.59
C GLY A 121 -4.57 5.37 17.76
N GLY A 122 -5.44 5.59 16.77
CA GLY A 122 -6.61 6.47 16.89
C GLY A 122 -6.86 7.32 15.65
N ALA A 123 -7.44 8.49 15.85
CA ALA A 123 -7.71 9.45 14.79
C ALA A 123 -6.50 10.37 14.59
N LEU A 124 -5.99 10.44 13.36
CA LEU A 124 -4.91 11.34 12.98
C LEU A 124 -5.46 12.76 12.76
N SER A 125 -4.93 13.73 13.50
CA SER A 125 -5.12 15.14 13.18
C SER A 125 -3.86 15.66 12.50
N VAL A 126 -4.01 16.41 11.41
CA VAL A 126 -2.88 17.07 10.74
C VAL A 126 -3.04 18.58 10.91
N GLY A 127 -1.96 19.27 11.26
CA GLY A 127 -1.95 20.72 11.31
C GLY A 127 -0.65 21.27 11.87
N ASN A 128 -0.32 22.48 11.45
CA ASN A 128 0.70 23.28 12.10
C ASN A 128 0.11 23.71 13.46
N GLY A 129 0.87 23.50 14.53
CA GLY A 129 0.43 23.68 15.92
C GLY A 129 -0.28 25.01 16.22
#